data_AF-X1U1Q4-F1
#
_entry.id   AF-X1U1Q4-F1
#
_cell.length_a   1.000
_cell.length_b   1.000
_cell.length_c   1.000
_cell.angle_alpha   90.00
_cell.angle_beta   90.00
_cell.angle_gamma   90.00
#
_symmetry.space_group_name_H-M   'P 1'
#
loop_
_entity.id
_entity.type
_entity.pdbx_description
1 polymer ?
#
loop_
_entity_poly.entity_id
_entity_poly.type
_entity_poly.pdbx_seq_one_letter_code
_entity_poly.pdbx_strand_id
1 'polypeptide(L)'
;DGSVTRLRNVNGHCYFYIPSDRKCRIYPKRPLGCYIYPVVYLENEGVTVDELCPMEHTISEKELRTKEKILNKLLKKIDNESAH
;
A
#
# COMPACT_ATOMS: atom_id res chain seq x y z
N ASP A 1 8.12 2.18 26.04
CA ASP A 1 8.87 2.00 24.77
C ASP A 1 8.16 0.99 23.88
N GLY A 2 7.11 1.42 23.18
CA GLY A 2 6.32 0.52 22.33
C GLY A 2 7.00 0.27 21.00
N SER A 3 7.53 -0.93 20.77
CA SER A 3 8.11 -1.30 19.48
C SER A 3 7.02 -1.31 18.40
N VAL A 4 7.03 -0.32 17.50
CA VAL A 4 6.14 -0.29 16.34
C VAL A 4 6.48 -1.49 15.45
N THR A 5 5.51 -2.39 15.25
CA THR A 5 5.68 -3.53 14.34
C THR A 5 5.70 -3.02 12.91
N ARG A 6 6.80 -3.30 12.19
CA ARG A 6 6.97 -2.91 10.79
C ARG A 6 6.83 -4.12 9.87
N LEU A 7 6.28 -3.88 8.70
CA LEU A 7 6.26 -4.87 7.62
C LEU A 7 7.71 -5.15 7.18
N ARG A 8 8.07 -6.44 7.11
CA ARG A 8 9.40 -6.87 6.66
C ARG A 8 9.39 -7.17 5.16
N ASN A 9 10.43 -6.73 4.48
CA ASN A 9 10.76 -7.21 3.14
C ASN A 9 11.68 -8.45 3.21
N VAL A 10 11.44 -9.42 2.34
CA VAL A 10 12.22 -10.65 2.17
C VAL A 10 12.56 -10.78 0.69
N ASN A 11 13.85 -10.91 0.36
CA ASN A 11 14.36 -10.98 -1.01
C ASN A 11 13.89 -9.83 -1.91
N GLY A 12 13.92 -8.60 -1.39
CA GLY A 12 13.52 -7.40 -2.13
C GLY A 12 12.00 -7.18 -2.28
N HIS A 13 11.17 -8.10 -1.75
CA HIS A 13 9.71 -7.99 -1.85
C HIS A 13 9.03 -7.98 -0.48
N CYS A 14 7.82 -7.44 -0.41
CA CYS A 14 6.95 -7.57 0.74
C CYS A 14 6.77 -9.05 1.14
N TYR A 15 6.81 -9.38 2.44
CA TYR A 15 6.62 -10.74 2.96
C TYR A 15 5.36 -11.47 2.43
N PHE A 16 4.31 -10.73 2.07
CA PHE A 16 3.07 -11.31 1.55
C PHE A 16 3.11 -11.63 0.05
N TYR A 17 4.10 -11.13 -0.70
CA TYR A 17 4.23 -11.38 -2.13
C TYR A 17 4.61 -12.84 -2.41
N ILE A 18 3.93 -13.47 -3.37
CA ILE A 18 4.26 -14.80 -3.89
C ILE A 18 4.86 -14.61 -5.29
N PRO A 19 6.20 -14.76 -5.44
CA PRO A 19 6.86 -14.55 -6.73
C PRO A 19 6.38 -15.48 -7.85
N SER A 20 6.07 -16.74 -7.52
CA SER A 20 5.61 -17.73 -8.52
C SER A 20 4.31 -17.30 -9.21
N ASP A 21 3.42 -16.65 -8.46
CA ASP A 21 2.07 -16.33 -8.89
C ASP A 21 1.90 -14.84 -9.21
N ARG A 22 2.96 -14.06 -8.97
CA ARG A 22 3.01 -12.58 -9.05
C ARG A 22 1.86 -11.90 -8.30
N LYS A 23 1.45 -12.47 -7.16
CA LYS A 23 0.31 -11.99 -6.36
C LYS A 23 0.65 -11.98 -4.88
N CYS A 24 0.03 -11.06 -4.13
CA CYS A 24 0.12 -11.07 -2.67
C CYS A 24 -0.90 -12.05 -2.08
N ARG A 25 -0.47 -12.87 -1.11
CA ARG A 25 -1.34 -13.77 -0.31
C ARG A 25 -2.55 -13.00 0.20
N ILE A 26 -3.76 -13.47 -0.10
CA ILE A 26 -4.98 -12.94 0.51
C ILE A 26 -5.06 -13.47 1.94
N TYR A 27 -5.32 -12.59 2.91
CA TYR A 27 -5.51 -12.96 4.32
C TYR A 27 -6.69 -12.19 4.91
N PRO A 28 -7.39 -12.75 5.93
CA PRO A 28 -8.70 -12.23 6.35
C PRO A 28 -8.71 -10.79 6.85
N LYS A 29 -7.66 -10.35 7.56
CA LYS A 29 -7.55 -8.99 8.12
C LYS A 29 -6.52 -8.16 7.35
N ARG A 30 -6.67 -8.09 6.03
CA ARG A 30 -5.77 -7.28 5.19
C ARG A 30 -5.94 -5.78 5.53
N PRO A 31 -4.86 -5.05 5.85
CA PRO A 31 -4.95 -3.62 6.12
C PRO A 31 -5.42 -2.88 4.88
N LEU A 32 -6.10 -1.75 5.09
CA LEU A 32 -6.61 -0.92 4.00
C LEU A 32 -5.49 -0.51 3.02
N GLY A 33 -4.29 -0.19 3.52
CA GLY A 33 -3.13 0.11 2.66
C GLY A 33 -2.77 -1.03 1.69
N CYS A 34 -2.86 -2.29 2.13
CA CYS A 34 -2.62 -3.45 1.26
C CYS A 34 -3.75 -3.69 0.23
N TYR A 35 -4.96 -3.14 0.43
CA TYR A 35 -6.03 -3.15 -0.57
C TYR A 35 -5.86 -2.04 -1.61
N ILE A 36 -5.26 -0.91 -1.22
CA ILE A 36 -5.01 0.24 -2.09
C ILE A 36 -3.79 -0.04 -3.00
N TYR A 37 -2.79 -0.77 -2.51
CA TYR A 37 -1.60 -1.14 -3.29
C TYR A 37 -1.95 -1.71 -4.68
N PRO A 38 -1.26 -1.31 -5.76
CA PRO A 38 -0.03 -0.52 -5.81
C PRO A 38 -0.18 1.00 -5.78
N VAL A 39 -1.37 1.55 -5.52
CA VAL A 39 -1.51 3.00 -5.35
C VAL A 39 -0.91 3.42 -4.00
N VAL A 40 0.07 4.33 -4.02
CA VAL A 40 0.86 4.77 -2.87
C VAL A 40 0.94 6.29 -2.82
N TYR A 41 1.40 6.84 -1.69
CA TYR A 41 1.70 8.28 -1.55
C TYR A 41 3.21 8.45 -1.38
N LEU A 42 3.82 9.22 -2.27
CA LEU A 42 5.21 9.64 -2.17
C LEU A 42 5.24 11.10 -1.70
N GLU A 43 6.00 11.39 -0.65
CA GLU A 43 5.98 12.71 0.01
C GLU A 43 6.22 13.89 -0.94
N ASN A 44 7.04 13.71 -1.98
CA ASN A 44 7.39 14.76 -2.94
C ASN A 44 6.53 14.77 -4.22
N GLU A 45 5.71 13.73 -4.45
CA GLU A 45 5.00 13.54 -5.72
C GLU A 45 3.47 13.42 -5.53
N GLY A 46 3.03 13.10 -4.33
CA GLY A 46 1.62 12.83 -4.03
C GLY A 46 1.24 11.37 -4.34
N VAL A 47 -0.01 11.18 -4.76
CA VAL A 47 -0.53 9.83 -5.04
C VAL A 47 -0.05 9.34 -6.40
N THR A 48 0.63 8.19 -6.41
CA THR A 48 1.18 7.56 -7.61
C THR A 48 0.99 6.03 -7.57
N VAL A 49 1.39 5.34 -8.63
CA VAL A 49 1.47 3.88 -8.70
C VAL A 49 2.91 3.46 -8.42
N ASP A 50 3.10 2.50 -7.52
CA ASP A 50 4.44 1.96 -7.21
C ASP A 50 5.01 1.16 -8.40
N GLU A 51 6.06 1.71 -9.01
CA GLU A 51 6.76 1.12 -10.17
C GLU A 51 7.46 -0.21 -9.85
N LEU A 52 7.73 -0.48 -8.57
CA LEU A 52 8.30 -1.76 -8.15
C LEU A 52 7.25 -2.88 -8.14
N CYS A 53 5.96 -2.54 -8.24
CA CYS A 53 4.90 -3.54 -8.26
C CYS A 53 4.76 -4.16 -9.65
N PRO A 54 4.88 -5.49 -9.78
CA PRO A 54 4.65 -6.18 -11.07
C PRO A 54 3.22 -6.02 -11.62
N MET A 55 2.30 -5.52 -10.81
CA MET A 55 0.90 -5.28 -11.16
C MET A 55 0.59 -3.81 -11.44
N GLU A 56 1.58 -2.91 -11.49
CA GLU A 56 1.39 -1.48 -11.78
C GLU A 56 0.49 -1.23 -13.00
N HIS A 57 0.72 -2.00 -14.07
CA HIS A 57 0.05 -1.90 -15.36
C HIS A 57 -1.43 -2.29 -15.34
N THR A 58 -1.91 -2.86 -14.23
CA THR A 58 -3.31 -3.22 -14.05
C THR A 58 -4.17 -2.07 -13.54
N ILE A 59 -3.56 -0.96 -13.12
CA ILE A 59 -4.28 0.18 -12.55
C ILE A 59 -4.78 1.10 -13.65
N SER A 60 -6.09 1.10 -13.85
CA SER A 60 -6.76 2.10 -14.71
C SER A 60 -6.82 3.47 -14.04
N GLU A 61 -6.96 4.55 -14.82
CA GLU A 61 -7.16 5.91 -14.28
C GLU A 61 -8.36 6.01 -13.32
N LYS A 62 -9.46 5.28 -13.63
CA LYS A 62 -10.65 5.24 -12.78
C LYS A 62 -10.36 4.56 -11.44
N GLU A 63 -9.59 3.48 -11.46
CA GLU A 63 -9.17 2.78 -10.26
C GLU A 63 -8.22 3.65 -9.43
N LEU A 64 -7.26 4.32 -10.07
CA LEU A 64 -6.35 5.27 -9.44
C LEU A 64 -7.12 6.37 -8.69
N ARG A 65 -8.04 7.07 -9.35
CA ARG A 65 -8.89 8.11 -8.73
C ARG A 65 -9.73 7.59 -7.57
N THR A 66 -10.20 6.35 -7.65
CA THR A 66 -10.97 5.73 -6.57
C THR A 66 -10.08 5.46 -5.36
N LYS A 67 -8.92 4.82 -5.60
CA LYS A 67 -7.95 4.45 -4.57
C LYS A 67 -7.31 5.68 -3.92
N GLU A 68 -7.05 6.73 -4.68
CA GLU A 68 -6.56 8.03 -4.19
C GLU A 68 -7.46 8.61 -3.09
N LYS A 69 -8.79 8.63 -3.31
CA LYS A 69 -9.74 9.12 -2.31
C LYS A 69 -9.71 8.31 -1.02
N ILE A 70 -9.51 6.99 -1.12
CA ILE A 70 -9.41 6.08 0.04
C ILE A 70 -8.08 6.32 0.75
N LEU A 71 -6.98 6.44 -0.01
CA LEU A 71 -5.65 6.69 0.50
C LEU A 71 -5.57 8.01 1.27
N ASN A 72 -6.11 9.10 0.72
CA ASN A 72 -6.13 10.39 1.39
C ASN A 72 -6.92 10.36 2.72
N LYS A 73 -7.97 9.55 2.82
CA LYS A 73 -8.69 9.32 4.09
C LYS A 73 -7.87 8.50 5.07
N LEU A 74 -7.16 7.49 4.59
CA LEU A 74 -6.28 6.65 5.40
C LEU A 74 -5.11 7.47 5.98
N LEU A 75 -4.45 8.30 5.17
CA LEU A 75 -3.35 9.16 5.61
C LEU A 75 -3.82 10.14 6.70
N LYS A 76 -4.92 10.87 6.47
CA LYS A 76 -5.50 11.76 7.49
C LYS A 76 -5.80 11.05 8.81
N LYS A 77 -6.24 9.78 8.74
CA LYS A 77 -6.49 8.98 9.94
C LYS A 77 -5.18 8.66 10.67
N ILE A 78 -4.16 8.22 9.94
CA ILE A 78 -2.82 7.92 10.49
C ILE A 78 -2.21 9.18 11.12
N ASP A 79 -2.30 10.33 10.46
CA ASP A 79 -1.78 11.61 10.97
C ASP A 79 -2.44 11.99 12.29
N ASN A 80 -3.78 11.87 12.37
CA ASN A 80 -4.53 12.14 13.61
C ASN A 80 -4.15 11.19 14.76
N GLU A 81 -3.89 9.92 14.45
CA GLU A 81 -3.45 8.91 15.41
C GLU A 81 -2.01 9.13 15.88
N SER A 82 -1.15 9.71 15.03
CA SER A 82 0.27 9.97 15.32
C SER A 82 0.50 11.27 16.09
N ALA A 83 -0.51 12.14 16.16
CA ALA A 83 -0.46 13.42 16.88
C ALA A 83 -0.74 13.28 18.39
N HIS A 84 -0.97 12.06 18.89
CA HIS A 84 -1.26 11.72 20.29
C HIS A 84 -0.27 10.68 20.81
#